data_AF-A0A356GFU7-F1
#
_entry.id   AF-A0A356GFU7-F1
#
_cell.length_a   1.000
_cell.length_b   1.000
_cell.length_c   1.000
_cell.angle_alpha   90.00
_cell.angle_beta   90.00
_cell.angle_gamma   90.00
#
_symmetry.space_group_name_H-M   'P 1'
#
loop_
_entity.id
_entity.type
_entity.pdbx_description
1 polymer ?
#
loop_
_entity_poly.entity_id
_entity_poly.type
_entity_poly.pdbx_seq_one_letter_code
_entity_poly.pdbx_strand_id
1 'polypeptide(L)'
;MKFHLLKRKNAVSLALLFILIFTSLLFVGCGKKPEDKPQPTPSEEKRFCSFSISNINSSSSFSLDDVFITVRYGINSANLEDYKAGFIISKNDGSRAVLQSIENLENDNYSFTVSDGNYSYKKETVLSLENSFFDRTDGAFSLSLCLFDKTDNTMENPITGYQYALKYVVTNEEISFEIKGESVVRNH
;
A
#
# COMPACT_ATOMS: atom_id res chain seq x y z
N MET A 1 9.58 90.30 -33.17
CA MET A 1 10.13 89.59 -31.99
C MET A 1 9.37 88.27 -31.85
N LYS A 2 10.11 87.14 -31.94
CA LYS A 2 9.96 85.83 -31.26
C LYS A 2 8.60 85.08 -31.20
N PHE A 3 8.65 83.86 -31.77
CA PHE A 3 8.16 82.52 -31.33
C PHE A 3 6.71 82.36 -30.82
N HIS A 4 5.95 81.28 -31.11
CA HIS A 4 6.34 79.86 -31.08
C HIS A 4 5.44 79.00 -31.99
N LEU A 5 6.08 78.09 -32.73
CA LEU A 5 5.54 76.77 -33.05
C LEU A 5 5.15 76.04 -31.76
N LEU A 6 3.91 75.56 -31.65
CA LEU A 6 3.57 74.46 -30.74
C LEU A 6 2.26 73.77 -31.17
N LYS A 7 2.34 72.75 -32.03
CA LYS A 7 1.30 71.70 -32.15
C LYS A 7 1.75 70.59 -33.09
N ARG A 8 2.44 69.59 -32.52
CA ARG A 8 2.57 68.19 -32.96
C ARG A 8 3.89 67.67 -32.40
N LYS A 9 3.86 67.04 -31.22
CA LYS A 9 4.96 66.16 -30.80
C LYS A 9 4.63 65.14 -29.69
N ASN A 10 3.39 65.09 -29.18
CA ASN A 10 3.08 64.19 -28.04
C ASN A 10 2.10 63.04 -28.33
N ALA A 11 1.58 62.89 -29.56
CA ALA A 11 0.66 61.78 -29.86
C ALA A 11 1.37 60.46 -30.18
N VAL A 12 2.58 60.52 -30.77
CA VAL A 12 3.34 59.31 -31.16
C VAL A 12 3.99 58.64 -29.94
N SER A 13 4.43 59.43 -28.95
CA SER A 13 5.04 58.91 -27.72
C SER A 13 4.01 58.19 -26.82
N LEU A 14 2.78 58.68 -26.76
CA LEU A 14 1.73 58.07 -25.94
C LEU A 14 1.23 56.75 -26.56
N ALA A 15 1.09 56.69 -27.88
CA ALA A 15 0.72 55.45 -28.57
C ALA A 15 1.79 54.34 -28.41
N LEU A 16 3.07 54.71 -28.46
CA LEU A 16 4.18 53.78 -28.21
C LEU A 16 4.21 53.29 -26.74
N LEU A 17 3.90 54.17 -25.78
CA LEU A 17 3.80 53.78 -24.37
C LEU A 17 2.69 52.76 -24.14
N PHE A 18 1.52 52.92 -24.79
CA PHE A 18 0.42 51.95 -24.68
C PHE A 18 0.73 50.60 -25.35
N ILE A 19 1.45 50.58 -26.48
CA ILE A 19 1.87 49.33 -27.13
C ILE A 19 2.88 48.56 -26.26
N LEU A 20 3.81 49.26 -25.60
CA LEU A 20 4.78 48.65 -24.68
C LEU A 20 4.13 48.09 -23.40
N ILE A 21 3.06 48.71 -22.91
CA ILE A 21 2.29 48.18 -21.76
C ILE A 21 1.46 46.95 -22.17
N PHE A 22 0.90 46.93 -23.38
CA PHE A 22 0.15 45.76 -23.87
C PHE A 22 1.02 44.55 -24.17
N THR A 23 2.26 44.72 -24.68
CA THR A 23 3.17 43.58 -24.92
C THR A 23 3.76 43.01 -23.63
N SER A 24 3.87 43.80 -22.56
CA SER A 24 4.30 43.32 -21.24
C SER A 24 3.19 42.61 -20.45
N LEU A 25 1.91 42.87 -20.76
CA LEU A 25 0.76 42.17 -20.15
C LEU A 25 0.43 40.82 -20.83
N LEU A 26 0.94 40.56 -22.04
CA LEU A 26 0.77 39.27 -22.73
C LEU A 26 1.85 38.23 -22.40
N PHE A 27 2.86 38.60 -21.58
CA PHE A 27 3.83 37.69 -20.98
C PHE A 27 3.67 37.59 -19.46
N VAL A 28 2.45 37.77 -18.95
CA VAL A 28 2.08 37.24 -17.63
C VAL A 28 1.99 35.73 -17.79
N GLY A 29 3.12 35.07 -17.52
CA GLY A 29 3.22 33.65 -17.20
C GLY A 29 2.38 32.74 -18.10
N CYS A 30 3.06 32.11 -19.06
CA CYS A 30 2.96 30.66 -19.12
C CYS A 30 3.44 30.17 -17.76
N GLY A 31 2.57 30.27 -16.75
CA GLY A 31 2.70 29.56 -15.52
C GLY A 31 2.90 28.15 -16.02
N LYS A 32 4.06 27.58 -15.74
CA LYS A 32 4.10 26.14 -15.51
C LYS A 32 2.79 25.87 -14.77
N LYS A 33 1.90 25.06 -15.36
CA LYS A 33 0.89 24.36 -14.55
C LYS A 33 1.60 24.10 -13.24
N PRO A 34 1.08 24.53 -12.07
CA PRO A 34 1.72 24.17 -10.82
C PRO A 34 2.04 22.70 -11.02
N GLU A 35 3.35 22.42 -11.10
CA GLU A 35 3.85 21.10 -11.47
C GLU A 35 3.06 20.23 -10.52
N ASP A 36 2.11 19.45 -11.08
CA ASP A 36 1.14 18.73 -10.26
C ASP A 36 2.05 18.06 -9.26
N LYS A 37 2.01 18.52 -7.99
CA LYS A 37 2.87 17.97 -6.95
C LYS A 37 2.76 16.49 -7.19
N PRO A 38 3.87 15.76 -7.47
CA PRO A 38 3.79 14.40 -7.99
C PRO A 38 2.65 13.75 -7.25
N GLN A 39 1.56 13.50 -8.00
CA GLN A 39 0.26 13.14 -7.44
C GLN A 39 0.60 12.12 -6.37
N PRO A 40 0.23 12.34 -5.09
CA PRO A 40 0.75 11.55 -3.99
C PRO A 40 0.71 10.10 -4.43
N THR A 41 1.90 9.50 -4.50
CA THR A 41 2.13 8.11 -4.88
C THR A 41 0.96 7.33 -4.32
N PRO A 42 0.17 6.67 -5.19
CA PRO A 42 -1.26 6.42 -5.04
C PRO A 42 -1.63 6.31 -3.57
N SER A 43 -2.28 7.35 -3.04
CA SER A 43 -2.78 7.50 -1.65
C SER A 43 -2.42 6.25 -0.86
N GLU A 44 -1.32 6.26 -0.08
CA GLU A 44 -0.95 5.17 0.83
C GLU A 44 -2.23 4.52 1.31
N GLU A 45 -2.62 3.42 0.67
CA GLU A 45 -4.01 2.97 0.77
C GLU A 45 -4.13 2.56 2.21
N LYS A 46 -4.82 3.37 3.03
CA LYS A 46 -4.64 3.36 4.48
C LYS A 46 -4.77 1.92 4.97
N ARG A 47 -3.63 1.28 5.22
CA ARG A 47 -3.58 -0.15 5.51
C ARG A 47 -4.25 -0.28 6.87
N PHE A 48 -5.38 -0.98 6.93
CA PHE A 48 -6.02 -1.29 8.21
C PHE A 48 -5.34 -2.52 8.83
N CYS A 49 -4.97 -3.49 8.01
CA CYS A 49 -4.10 -4.60 8.39
C CYS A 49 -2.75 -4.41 7.69
N SER A 50 -1.65 -4.75 8.35
CA SER A 50 -0.33 -4.80 7.72
C SER A 50 0.52 -5.84 8.42
N PHE A 51 1.35 -6.53 7.66
CA PHE A 51 2.34 -7.43 8.22
C PHE A 51 3.56 -7.52 7.31
N SER A 52 4.67 -7.98 7.88
CA SER A 52 5.89 -8.32 7.16
C SER A 52 6.29 -9.76 7.49
N ILE A 53 6.74 -10.49 6.48
CA ILE A 53 7.28 -11.83 6.67
C ILE A 53 8.77 -11.72 7.01
N SER A 54 9.17 -12.29 8.15
CA SER A 54 10.51 -12.10 8.72
C SER A 54 11.52 -13.16 8.27
N ASN A 55 11.06 -14.37 7.92
CA ASN A 55 11.91 -15.54 7.69
C ASN A 55 11.91 -16.06 6.24
N ILE A 56 11.41 -15.26 5.30
CA ILE A 56 11.49 -15.57 3.86
C ILE A 56 12.46 -14.59 3.20
N ASN A 57 13.55 -15.12 2.65
CA ASN A 57 14.51 -14.39 1.83
C ASN A 57 15.08 -15.30 0.73
N SER A 58 15.92 -14.74 -0.15
CA SER A 58 16.45 -15.44 -1.33
C SER A 58 17.27 -16.71 -1.04
N SER A 59 17.69 -16.93 0.20
CA SER A 59 18.46 -18.11 0.63
C SER A 59 17.74 -18.98 1.65
N SER A 60 16.46 -18.70 1.95
CA SER A 60 15.69 -19.47 2.94
C SER A 60 15.06 -20.70 2.29
N SER A 61 15.33 -21.87 2.85
CA SER A 61 14.59 -23.10 2.59
C SER A 61 14.10 -23.71 3.90
N PHE A 62 13.01 -24.46 3.80
CA PHE A 62 12.34 -25.15 4.89
C PHE A 62 12.24 -26.62 4.52
N SER A 63 12.15 -27.49 5.53
CA SER A 63 11.69 -28.86 5.29
C SER A 63 10.25 -28.80 4.76
N LEU A 64 9.92 -29.60 3.75
CA LEU A 64 8.52 -29.79 3.32
C LEU A 64 7.62 -30.26 4.47
N ASP A 65 8.22 -30.94 5.47
CA ASP A 65 7.49 -31.49 6.58
C ASP A 65 7.30 -30.54 7.77
N ASP A 66 7.95 -29.36 7.74
CA ASP A 66 7.93 -28.40 8.82
C ASP A 66 8.08 -26.97 8.27
N VAL A 67 6.99 -26.46 7.70
CA VAL A 67 6.94 -25.12 7.12
C VAL A 67 6.30 -24.16 8.13
N PHE A 68 7.07 -23.13 8.50
CA PHE A 68 6.59 -22.05 9.35
C PHE A 68 6.92 -20.68 8.77
N ILE A 69 6.01 -19.74 8.93
CA ILE A 69 6.18 -18.35 8.51
C ILE A 69 6.10 -17.46 9.74
N THR A 70 7.21 -16.81 10.08
CA THR A 70 7.23 -15.80 11.14
C THR A 70 6.78 -14.47 10.56
N VAL A 71 5.75 -13.88 11.16
CA VAL A 71 5.19 -12.60 10.72
C VAL A 71 5.16 -11.60 11.86
N ARG A 72 5.57 -10.37 11.55
CA ARG A 72 5.31 -9.19 12.39
C ARG A 72 4.14 -8.45 11.82
N TYR A 73 3.19 -8.06 12.66
CA TYR A 73 1.91 -7.55 12.17
C TYR A 73 1.31 -6.47 13.04
N GLY A 74 0.33 -5.79 12.47
CA GLY A 74 -0.51 -4.85 13.16
C GLY A 74 -1.83 -4.58 12.46
N ILE A 75 -2.74 -4.01 13.24
CA ILE A 75 -4.11 -3.68 12.87
C ILE A 75 -4.40 -2.27 13.39
N ASN A 76 -4.67 -1.35 12.48
CA ASN A 76 -5.07 0.02 12.76
C ASN A 76 -6.54 0.20 12.39
N SER A 77 -7.45 0.08 13.36
CA SER A 77 -8.88 0.40 13.21
C SER A 77 -9.34 1.35 14.30
N ALA A 78 -10.36 2.16 14.01
CA ALA A 78 -10.95 3.10 14.98
C ALA A 78 -11.84 2.42 16.02
N ASN A 79 -12.41 1.26 15.67
CA ASN A 79 -13.16 0.39 16.58
C ASN A 79 -12.69 -1.04 16.31
N LEU A 80 -12.26 -1.74 17.35
CA LEU A 80 -11.82 -3.13 17.29
C LEU A 80 -12.75 -4.08 18.07
N GLU A 81 -13.72 -3.56 18.83
CA GLU A 81 -14.61 -4.35 19.70
C GLU A 81 -15.53 -5.28 18.90
N ASP A 82 -15.93 -4.86 17.70
CA ASP A 82 -16.85 -5.56 16.81
C ASP A 82 -16.15 -6.43 15.76
N TYR A 83 -14.82 -6.51 15.80
CA TYR A 83 -14.04 -7.24 14.81
C TYR A 83 -13.16 -8.32 15.43
N LYS A 84 -12.80 -9.26 14.57
CA LYS A 84 -11.68 -10.18 14.76
C LYS A 84 -10.79 -10.16 13.54
N ALA A 85 -9.57 -10.65 13.67
CA ALA A 85 -8.64 -10.76 12.56
C ALA A 85 -8.22 -12.20 12.33
N GLY A 86 -7.73 -12.50 11.14
CA GLY A 86 -7.19 -13.82 10.86
C GLY A 86 -6.09 -13.80 9.82
N PHE A 87 -5.14 -14.72 10.01
CA PHE A 87 -4.21 -15.09 8.96
C PHE A 87 -4.85 -16.15 8.08
N ILE A 88 -5.06 -15.82 6.82
CA ILE A 88 -5.71 -16.67 5.83
C ILE A 88 -4.68 -17.07 4.78
N ILE A 89 -4.63 -18.36 4.47
CA ILE A 89 -3.91 -18.87 3.32
C ILE A 89 -4.90 -19.21 2.20
N SER A 90 -4.55 -18.92 0.95
CA SER A 90 -5.41 -19.18 -0.21
C SER A 90 -4.61 -19.64 -1.41
N LYS A 91 -5.11 -20.64 -2.13
CA LYS A 91 -4.55 -21.16 -3.37
C LYS A 91 -5.29 -20.58 -4.59
N ASN A 92 -4.65 -20.69 -5.75
CA ASN A 92 -5.24 -20.24 -7.02
C ASN A 92 -6.47 -21.07 -7.44
N ASP A 93 -6.66 -22.26 -6.88
CA ASP A 93 -7.83 -23.11 -7.13
C ASP A 93 -9.07 -22.70 -6.30
N GLY A 94 -8.95 -21.63 -5.49
CA GLY A 94 -10.00 -21.13 -4.61
C GLY A 94 -10.00 -21.76 -3.22
N SER A 95 -9.18 -22.78 -2.97
CA SER A 95 -9.01 -23.38 -1.64
C SER A 95 -8.42 -22.37 -0.67
N ARG A 96 -8.93 -22.38 0.57
CA ARG A 96 -8.50 -21.45 1.62
C ARG A 96 -8.54 -22.11 2.99
N ALA A 97 -7.71 -21.62 3.90
CA ALA A 97 -7.73 -22.04 5.29
C ALA A 97 -7.40 -20.87 6.22
N VAL A 98 -7.95 -20.90 7.43
CA VAL A 98 -7.57 -20.00 8.51
C VAL A 98 -6.38 -20.63 9.22
N LEU A 99 -5.21 -19.99 9.12
CA LEU A 99 -4.00 -20.43 9.84
C LEU A 99 -4.09 -20.05 11.32
N GLN A 100 -4.66 -18.88 11.61
CA GLN A 100 -4.81 -18.38 12.97
C GLN A 100 -5.93 -17.33 13.02
N SER A 101 -6.81 -17.42 14.02
CA SER A 101 -7.74 -16.35 14.40
C SER A 101 -7.17 -15.54 15.56
N ILE A 102 -7.42 -14.24 15.54
CA ILE A 102 -7.05 -13.27 16.57
C ILE A 102 -8.34 -12.63 17.06
N GLU A 103 -8.76 -13.07 18.24
CA GLU A 103 -10.00 -12.65 18.89
C GLU A 103 -9.72 -11.55 19.92
N ASN A 104 -10.79 -10.84 20.30
CA ASN A 104 -10.77 -9.80 21.33
C ASN A 104 -9.68 -8.74 21.09
N LEU A 105 -9.66 -8.19 19.86
CA LEU A 105 -8.67 -7.21 19.41
C LEU A 105 -8.65 -5.94 20.28
N GLU A 106 -9.76 -5.63 20.96
CA GLU A 106 -9.89 -4.54 21.92
C GLU A 106 -8.98 -4.67 23.16
N ASN A 107 -8.53 -5.88 23.48
CA ASN A 107 -7.80 -6.15 24.72
C ASN A 107 -6.29 -5.85 24.63
N ASP A 108 -5.76 -5.59 23.43
CA ASP A 108 -4.33 -5.42 23.24
C ASP A 108 -4.02 -4.37 22.16
N ASN A 109 -2.79 -3.87 22.19
CA ASN A 109 -2.33 -2.87 21.26
C ASN A 109 -1.74 -3.51 20.00
N TYR A 110 -2.61 -3.70 19.00
CA TYR A 110 -2.23 -4.19 17.67
C TYR A 110 -1.74 -3.10 16.72
N SER A 111 -1.71 -1.83 17.14
CA SER A 111 -1.36 -0.73 16.22
C SER A 111 0.03 -0.88 15.61
N PHE A 112 0.17 -0.40 14.39
CA PHE A 112 1.45 -0.24 13.71
C PHE A 112 1.64 1.20 13.26
N THR A 113 2.90 1.61 13.14
CA THR A 113 3.25 2.96 12.65
C THR A 113 4.05 2.86 11.36
N VAL A 114 3.98 3.91 10.56
CA VAL A 114 4.75 4.06 9.33
C VAL A 114 5.60 5.31 9.46
N SER A 115 6.91 5.19 9.22
CA SER A 115 7.85 6.31 9.19
C SER A 115 8.82 6.08 8.04
N ASP A 116 8.91 7.02 7.12
CA ASP A 116 9.80 6.95 5.94
C ASP A 116 9.64 5.63 5.15
N GLY A 117 8.40 5.17 5.01
CA GLY A 117 8.07 3.90 4.34
C GLY A 117 8.37 2.64 5.15
N ASN A 118 8.98 2.76 6.33
CA ASN A 118 9.26 1.64 7.23
C ASN A 118 8.09 1.43 8.18
N TYR A 119 7.69 0.16 8.29
CA TYR A 119 6.60 -0.26 9.17
C TYR A 119 7.17 -0.77 10.50
N SER A 120 6.61 -0.30 11.61
CA SER A 120 6.92 -0.79 12.95
C SER A 120 5.71 -1.49 13.54
N TYR A 121 5.91 -2.75 13.92
CA TYR A 121 4.87 -3.66 14.40
C TYR A 121 5.11 -4.00 15.88
N LYS A 122 4.01 -4.14 16.63
CA LYS A 122 4.06 -4.51 18.06
C LYS A 122 3.83 -5.99 18.31
N LYS A 123 3.32 -6.71 17.31
CA LYS A 123 2.96 -8.12 17.41
C LYS A 123 3.80 -8.94 16.45
N GLU A 124 4.12 -10.15 16.90
CA GLU A 124 4.82 -11.16 16.15
C GLU A 124 4.14 -12.50 16.41
N THR A 125 4.05 -13.35 15.39
CA THR A 125 3.56 -14.72 15.54
C THR A 125 4.21 -15.64 14.52
N VAL A 126 4.06 -16.94 14.73
CA VAL A 126 4.57 -17.99 13.85
C VAL A 126 3.38 -18.77 13.34
N LEU A 127 3.22 -18.78 12.01
CA LEU A 127 2.16 -19.49 11.32
C LEU A 127 2.71 -20.83 10.83
N SER A 128 2.14 -21.93 11.32
CA SER A 128 2.46 -23.27 10.81
C SER A 128 1.60 -23.56 9.58
N LEU A 129 2.23 -24.06 8.52
CA LEU A 129 1.55 -24.50 7.32
C LEU A 129 1.60 -26.03 7.28
N GLU A 130 0.43 -26.66 7.23
CA GLU A 130 0.36 -28.11 7.16
C GLU A 130 1.02 -28.64 5.87
N ASN A 131 1.73 -29.76 5.98
CA ASN A 131 2.43 -30.39 4.86
C ASN A 131 1.46 -30.76 3.73
N SER A 132 0.20 -31.08 4.08
CA SER A 132 -0.91 -31.37 3.16
C SER A 132 -1.22 -30.19 2.22
N PHE A 133 -0.82 -28.97 2.59
CA PHE A 133 -0.97 -27.78 1.76
C PHE A 133 -0.06 -27.82 0.54
N PHE A 134 1.10 -28.45 0.62
CA PHE A 134 2.07 -28.54 -0.48
C PHE A 134 1.97 -29.90 -1.17
N ASP A 135 1.65 -29.91 -2.45
CA ASP A 135 1.55 -31.15 -3.26
C ASP A 135 2.92 -31.68 -3.74
N ARG A 136 4.00 -31.23 -3.11
CA ARG A 136 5.41 -31.51 -3.47
C ARG A 136 5.80 -31.07 -4.88
N THR A 137 5.02 -30.20 -5.50
CA THR A 137 5.33 -29.55 -6.78
C THR A 137 5.40 -28.04 -6.63
N ASP A 138 6.06 -27.36 -7.55
CA ASP A 138 6.12 -25.89 -7.55
C ASP A 138 4.72 -25.28 -7.63
N GLY A 139 4.50 -24.19 -6.91
CA GLY A 139 3.19 -23.55 -6.90
C GLY A 139 3.20 -22.12 -6.38
N ALA A 140 2.00 -21.63 -6.08
CA ALA A 140 1.79 -20.30 -5.55
C ALA A 140 0.60 -20.27 -4.60
N PHE A 141 0.65 -19.36 -3.64
CA PHE A 141 -0.44 -19.08 -2.70
C PHE A 141 -0.44 -17.61 -2.29
N SER A 142 -1.52 -17.17 -1.68
CA SER A 142 -1.60 -15.89 -1.00
C SER A 142 -1.65 -16.10 0.50
N LEU A 143 -0.90 -15.29 1.23
CA LEU A 143 -0.99 -15.18 2.69
C LEU A 143 -1.55 -13.80 3.01
N SER A 144 -2.63 -13.75 3.80
CA SER A 144 -3.36 -12.52 4.08
C SER A 144 -3.58 -12.34 5.57
N LEU A 145 -3.51 -11.11 6.05
CA LEU A 145 -4.07 -10.70 7.33
C LEU A 145 -5.31 -9.86 7.06
N CYS A 146 -6.46 -10.34 7.51
CA CYS A 146 -7.75 -9.72 7.23
C CYS A 146 -8.55 -9.46 8.50
N LEU A 147 -9.38 -8.43 8.48
CA LEU A 147 -10.43 -8.15 9.45
C LEU A 147 -11.76 -8.74 8.98
N PHE A 148 -12.52 -9.24 9.96
CA PHE A 148 -13.84 -9.83 9.80
C PHE A 148 -14.75 -9.32 10.92
N ASP A 149 -16.06 -9.36 10.68
CA ASP A 149 -17.02 -9.17 11.76
C ASP A 149 -16.76 -10.22 12.85
N LYS A 150 -16.84 -9.81 14.12
CA LYS A 150 -16.61 -10.70 15.27
C LYS A 150 -17.53 -11.91 15.26
N THR A 151 -18.74 -11.75 14.70
CA THR A 151 -19.75 -12.80 14.55
C THR A 151 -19.53 -13.71 13.32
N ASP A 152 -18.60 -13.39 12.42
CA ASP A 152 -18.32 -14.21 11.24
C ASP A 152 -17.50 -15.46 11.61
N ASN A 153 -18.20 -16.57 11.86
CA ASN A 153 -17.56 -17.82 12.24
C ASN A 153 -16.83 -18.53 11.10
N THR A 154 -17.10 -18.19 9.83
CA THR A 154 -16.44 -18.83 8.68
C THR A 154 -15.21 -18.04 8.23
N MET A 155 -15.16 -16.74 8.56
CA MET A 155 -14.11 -15.80 8.15
C MET A 155 -13.94 -15.78 6.63
N GLU A 156 -15.01 -15.99 5.87
CA GLU A 156 -14.95 -16.12 4.42
C GLU A 156 -14.91 -14.77 3.69
N ASN A 157 -15.53 -13.74 4.27
CA ASN A 157 -15.74 -12.46 3.61
C ASN A 157 -14.97 -11.36 4.35
N PRO A 158 -13.69 -11.13 4.00
CA PRO A 158 -12.89 -10.13 4.69
C PRO A 158 -13.43 -8.73 4.41
N ILE A 159 -13.54 -7.91 5.44
CA ILE A 159 -13.95 -6.50 5.32
C ILE A 159 -12.81 -5.72 4.67
N THR A 160 -11.61 -5.88 5.22
CA THR A 160 -10.37 -5.31 4.71
C THR A 160 -9.20 -6.19 5.13
N GLY A 161 -8.10 -6.11 4.41
CA GLY A 161 -6.88 -6.78 4.80
C GLY A 161 -5.67 -6.34 3.99
N TYR A 162 -4.60 -7.09 4.17
CA TYR A 162 -3.38 -6.97 3.40
C TYR A 162 -2.86 -8.35 3.08
N GLN A 163 -2.33 -8.54 1.88
CA GLN A 163 -1.87 -9.85 1.42
C GLN A 163 -0.53 -9.79 0.69
N TYR A 164 0.23 -10.88 0.83
CA TYR A 164 1.36 -11.22 -0.01
C TYR A 164 0.96 -12.33 -0.97
N ALA A 165 1.35 -12.19 -2.23
CA ALA A 165 1.38 -13.30 -3.19
C ALA A 165 2.77 -13.95 -3.12
N LEU A 166 2.81 -15.26 -2.87
CA LEU A 166 4.03 -16.05 -2.77
C LEU A 166 4.08 -17.11 -3.86
N LYS A 167 5.25 -17.27 -4.45
CA LYS A 167 5.62 -18.47 -5.22
C LYS A 167 6.44 -19.38 -4.31
N TYR A 168 6.30 -20.69 -4.46
CA TYR A 168 7.20 -21.65 -3.84
C TYR A 168 7.79 -22.63 -4.85
N VAL A 169 9.02 -23.07 -4.57
CA VAL A 169 9.77 -24.05 -5.35
C VAL A 169 10.15 -25.21 -4.44
N VAL A 170 9.89 -26.42 -4.90
CA VAL A 170 10.19 -27.65 -4.17
C VAL A 170 11.41 -28.33 -4.79
N THR A 171 12.42 -28.65 -3.99
CA THR A 171 13.63 -29.34 -4.45
C THR A 171 14.18 -30.23 -3.34
N ASN A 172 14.39 -31.51 -3.62
CA ASN A 172 14.99 -32.47 -2.69
C ASN A 172 14.39 -32.43 -1.28
N GLU A 173 13.06 -32.49 -1.18
CA GLU A 173 12.30 -32.44 0.09
C GLU A 173 12.36 -31.10 0.85
N GLU A 174 13.00 -30.09 0.27
CA GLU A 174 12.97 -28.72 0.77
C GLU A 174 12.02 -27.85 -0.06
N ILE A 175 11.52 -26.79 0.59
CA ILE A 175 10.69 -25.76 -0.02
C ILE A 175 11.28 -24.38 0.22
N SER A 176 11.32 -23.57 -0.82
CA SER A 176 11.74 -22.17 -0.77
C SER A 176 10.62 -21.27 -1.26
N PHE A 177 10.60 -20.02 -0.81
CA PHE A 177 9.53 -19.06 -1.10
C PHE A 177 10.07 -17.77 -1.70
N GLU A 178 9.30 -17.18 -2.60
CA GLU A 178 9.57 -15.88 -3.20
C GLU A 178 8.31 -15.01 -3.15
N ILE A 179 8.43 -13.80 -2.58
CA ILE A 179 7.35 -12.81 -2.60
C ILE A 179 7.26 -12.23 -4.01
N LYS A 180 6.10 -12.40 -4.64
CA LYS A 180 5.81 -11.91 -6.01
C LYS A 180 5.07 -10.58 -6.04
N GLY A 181 4.36 -10.25 -4.97
CA GLY A 181 3.62 -9.00 -4.90
C GLY A 181 2.90 -8.83 -3.58
N GLU A 182 2.37 -7.63 -3.40
CA GLU A 182 1.58 -7.23 -2.25
C GLU A 182 0.35 -6.44 -2.71
N SER A 183 -0.74 -6.54 -1.95
CA SER A 183 -1.96 -5.79 -2.25
C SER A 183 -2.84 -5.62 -1.02
N VAL A 184 -3.67 -4.58 -1.05
CA VAL A 184 -4.72 -4.36 -0.05
C VAL A 184 -5.95 -5.18 -0.45
N VAL A 185 -6.51 -5.90 0.52
CA VAL A 185 -7.79 -6.59 0.38
C VAL A 185 -8.90 -5.63 0.80
N ARG A 186 -9.93 -5.50 -0.04
CA ARG A 186 -11.13 -4.71 0.26
C ARG A 186 -12.35 -5.50 -0.18
N ASN A 187 -13.36 -5.54 0.68
CA ASN A 187 -14.70 -5.88 0.21
C ASN A 187 -15.29 -4.67 -0.53
N HIS A 188 -15.92 -4.91 -1.67
CA HIS A 188 -16.61 -3.88 -2.46
C HIS A 188 -18.12 -3.94 -2.21
#